data_AF-A0A6N0KGB1-F1
#
_entry.id   AF-A0A6N0KGB1-F1
#
_cell.length_a   1.000
_cell.length_b   1.000
_cell.length_c   1.000
_cell.angle_alpha   90.00
_cell.angle_beta   90.00
_cell.angle_gamma   90.00
#
_symmetry.space_group_name_H-M   'P 1'
#
loop_
_entity.id
_entity.type
_entity.pdbx_description
1 polymer ?
#
loop_
_entity_poly.entity_id
_entity_poly.type
_entity_poly.pdbx_seq_one_letter_code
_entity_poly.pdbx_strand_id
1 'polypeptide(L)'
;MKTSFLLALLALLALLLSCWSQVQAADDDGKELPPIERYDYGMPLDIERVLSVTPVPATCGVVPLVMLYRDSAGRLHRLQYRGLGAGCSRH
;
A
#
# COMPACT_ATOMS: atom_id res chain seq x y z
N MET A 1 -31.34 -7.28 -41.85
CA MET A 1 -29.88 -7.54 -41.72
C MET A 1 -29.13 -6.35 -41.11
N LYS A 2 -29.26 -5.12 -41.62
CA LYS A 2 -28.53 -3.93 -41.09
C LYS A 2 -28.75 -3.60 -39.60
N THR A 3 -29.97 -3.78 -39.07
CA THR A 3 -30.31 -3.49 -37.67
C THR A 3 -29.76 -4.52 -36.67
N SER A 4 -29.63 -5.77 -37.10
CA SER A 4 -29.12 -6.86 -36.27
C SER A 4 -27.59 -6.78 -36.10
N PHE A 5 -26.86 -6.34 -37.14
CA PHE A 5 -25.44 -6.03 -37.03
C PHE A 5 -25.16 -4.82 -36.12
N LEU A 6 -26.02 -3.80 -36.14
CA LEU A 6 -25.92 -2.64 -35.26
C LEU A 6 -26.10 -3.00 -33.78
N LEU A 7 -27.08 -3.88 -33.47
CA LEU A 7 -27.30 -4.37 -32.11
C LEU A 7 -26.14 -5.25 -31.61
N ALA A 8 -25.58 -6.11 -32.48
CA ALA A 8 -24.43 -6.94 -32.13
C ALA A 8 -23.16 -6.10 -31.90
N LEU A 9 -22.94 -5.04 -32.68
CA LEU A 9 -21.80 -4.14 -32.52
C LEU A 9 -21.91 -3.30 -31.23
N LEU A 10 -23.11 -2.84 -30.88
CA LEU A 10 -23.38 -2.14 -29.62
C LEU A 10 -23.16 -3.05 -28.40
N ALA A 11 -23.58 -4.31 -28.48
CA ALA A 11 -23.36 -5.28 -27.41
C ALA A 11 -21.87 -5.62 -27.23
N LEU A 12 -21.13 -5.79 -28.33
CA LEU A 12 -19.69 -6.09 -28.29
C LEU A 12 -18.87 -4.91 -27.76
N LEU A 13 -19.25 -3.68 -28.12
CA LEU A 13 -18.64 -2.46 -27.58
C LEU A 13 -18.89 -2.35 -26.07
N ALA A 14 -20.12 -2.63 -25.60
CA ALA A 14 -20.46 -2.64 -24.18
C ALA A 14 -19.68 -3.70 -23.37
N LEU A 15 -19.39 -4.85 -23.97
CA LEU A 15 -18.57 -5.93 -23.36
C LEU A 15 -17.08 -5.56 -23.23
N LEU A 16 -16.55 -4.69 -24.08
CA LEU A 16 -15.15 -4.23 -24.02
C LEU A 16 -14.94 -3.07 -23.03
N LEU A 17 -16.00 -2.29 -22.75
CA LEU A 17 -15.99 -1.15 -21.83
C LEU A 17 -16.04 -1.51 -20.33
N SER A 18 -16.25 -2.79 -19.98
CA SER A 18 -16.41 -3.24 -18.60
C SER A 18 -15.08 -3.53 -17.85
N CYS A 19 -13.92 -3.32 -18.49
CA CYS A 19 -12.61 -3.67 -17.91
C CYS A 19 -11.83 -2.48 -17.30
N TRP A 20 -12.37 -1.24 -17.34
CA TRP A 20 -11.57 -0.05 -17.03
C TRP A 20 -11.76 0.58 -15.65
N SER A 21 -12.61 0.04 -14.78
CA SER A 21 -13.01 0.78 -13.59
C SER A 21 -12.68 0.05 -12.31
N GLN A 22 -11.40 -0.19 -11.99
CA GLN A 22 -10.99 -0.44 -10.60
C GLN A 22 -9.63 0.22 -10.29
N VAL A 23 -9.45 1.49 -10.66
CA VAL A 23 -8.44 2.34 -9.99
C VAL A 23 -9.12 2.89 -8.74
N GLN A 24 -8.93 2.18 -7.62
CA GLN A 24 -9.25 2.72 -6.30
C GLN A 24 -8.09 3.63 -5.90
N ALA A 25 -8.25 4.94 -6.11
CA ALA A 25 -7.44 5.91 -5.41
C ALA A 25 -7.85 5.85 -3.94
N ALA A 26 -7.01 5.24 -3.09
CA ALA A 26 -7.21 5.29 -1.66
C ALA A 26 -6.90 6.72 -1.18
N ASP A 27 -7.93 7.55 -1.14
CA ASP A 27 -7.90 8.85 -0.48
C ASP A 27 -7.64 8.66 1.01
N ASP A 28 -6.68 9.43 1.53
CA ASP A 28 -6.18 9.44 2.91
C ASP A 28 -7.19 10.15 3.84
N ASP A 29 -8.48 9.86 3.65
CA ASP A 29 -9.63 10.47 4.30
C ASP A 29 -9.78 9.92 5.72
N GLY A 30 -8.93 10.38 6.65
CA GLY A 30 -9.19 10.37 8.10
C GLY A 30 -9.60 9.04 8.73
N LYS A 31 -9.46 7.92 8.02
CA LYS A 31 -9.79 6.58 8.52
C LYS A 31 -8.79 6.24 9.60
N GLU A 32 -9.33 5.71 10.69
CA GLU A 32 -8.53 5.23 11.80
C GLU A 32 -7.41 4.33 11.27
N LEU A 33 -6.18 4.66 11.66
CA LEU A 33 -5.00 3.93 11.22
C LEU A 33 -5.12 2.46 11.66
N PRO A 34 -4.67 1.51 10.82
CA PRO A 34 -4.69 0.09 11.18
C PRO A 34 -3.89 -0.16 12.47
N PRO A 35 -4.16 -1.27 13.17
CA PRO A 35 -3.34 -1.69 14.31
C PRO A 35 -1.89 -1.91 13.88
N ILE A 36 -0.97 -1.83 14.85
CA ILE A 36 0.44 -2.12 14.58
C ILE A 36 0.63 -3.63 14.45
N GLU A 37 1.18 -4.05 13.33
CA GLU A 37 1.62 -5.40 13.05
C GLU A 37 3.12 -5.54 13.34
N ARG A 38 3.55 -6.68 13.89
CA ARG A 38 4.96 -6.92 14.17
C ARG A 38 5.59 -7.64 12.98
N TYR A 39 6.67 -7.07 12.48
CA TYR A 39 7.48 -7.71 11.47
C TYR A 39 8.35 -8.80 12.08
N ASP A 40 8.23 -10.01 11.53
CA ASP A 40 9.19 -11.09 11.74
C ASP A 40 10.12 -11.18 10.53
N TYR A 41 11.42 -11.30 10.80
CA TYR A 41 12.43 -11.26 9.74
C TYR A 41 12.21 -12.37 8.72
N GLY A 42 12.15 -11.99 7.44
CA GLY A 42 11.86 -12.91 6.33
C GLY A 42 10.38 -13.03 5.98
N MET A 43 9.48 -12.38 6.73
CA MET A 43 8.08 -12.25 6.33
C MET A 43 8.00 -11.49 4.99
N PRO A 44 7.24 -12.00 4.00
CA PRO A 44 7.03 -11.29 2.75
C PRO A 44 6.17 -10.06 3.00
N LEU A 45 6.56 -8.93 2.39
CA LEU A 45 5.81 -7.68 2.45
C LEU A 45 5.50 -7.22 1.03
N ASP A 46 4.26 -6.81 0.79
CA ASP A 46 3.85 -6.12 -0.43
C ASP A 46 3.87 -4.62 -0.16
N ILE A 47 4.97 -3.95 -0.52
CA ILE A 47 5.16 -2.51 -0.30
C ILE A 47 5.18 -1.81 -1.65
N GLU A 48 4.11 -1.07 -1.96
CA GLU A 48 4.08 -0.17 -3.11
C GLU A 48 4.71 1.18 -2.76
N ARG A 49 4.36 1.76 -1.61
CA ARG A 49 4.87 3.06 -1.17
C ARG A 49 5.01 3.17 0.35
N VAL A 50 6.17 3.62 0.81
CA VAL A 50 6.35 4.04 2.21
C VAL A 50 5.83 5.46 2.37
N LEU A 51 4.95 5.68 3.36
CA LEU A 51 4.33 6.97 3.63
C LEU A 51 5.03 7.70 4.78
N SER A 52 5.37 6.99 5.85
CA SER A 52 6.14 7.55 6.96
C SER A 52 6.87 6.47 7.74
N VAL A 53 7.90 6.89 8.48
CA VAL A 53 8.62 6.07 9.45
C VAL A 53 8.78 6.91 10.72
N THR A 54 8.61 6.29 11.90
CA THR A 54 8.87 6.96 13.17
C THR A 54 10.32 7.48 13.23
N PRO A 55 10.57 8.69 13.75
CA PRO A 55 11.91 9.23 13.90
C PRO A 55 12.82 8.24 14.63
N VAL A 56 14.03 8.04 14.09
CA VAL A 56 15.00 7.13 14.69
C VAL A 56 15.54 7.73 15.99
N PRO A 57 15.40 7.07 17.15
CA PRO A 57 15.93 7.56 18.42
C PRO A 57 17.45 7.76 18.39
N ALA A 58 17.93 8.77 19.11
CA ALA A 58 19.37 9.08 19.25
C ALA A 58 20.13 8.13 20.20
N THR A 59 19.49 7.07 20.69
CA THR A 59 20.12 6.02 21.50
C THR A 59 20.96 5.09 20.62
N CYS A 60 22.10 4.61 21.10
CA CYS A 60 22.81 3.54 20.41
C CYS A 60 22.24 2.17 20.81
N GLY A 61 21.89 1.35 19.83
CA GLY A 61 21.33 0.01 20.00
C GLY A 61 20.23 -0.29 18.98
N VAL A 62 19.66 -1.49 19.08
CA VAL A 62 18.53 -1.91 18.25
C VAL A 62 17.23 -1.47 18.90
N VAL A 63 16.45 -0.64 18.21
CA VAL A 63 15.23 0.00 18.71
C VAL A 63 14.01 -0.33 17.85
N PRO A 64 12.80 -0.35 18.42
CA PRO A 64 11.59 -0.51 17.63
C PRO A 64 11.31 0.77 16.82
N LEU A 65 10.96 0.59 15.54
CA LEU A 65 10.51 1.63 14.63
C LEU A 65 9.18 1.20 14.03
N VAL A 66 8.32 2.16 13.69
CA VAL A 66 7.04 1.91 13.01
C VAL A 66 7.07 2.56 11.64
N MET A 67 6.74 1.79 10.61
CA MET A 67 6.57 2.25 9.23
C MET A 67 5.09 2.19 8.86
N LEU A 68 4.59 3.29 8.32
CA LEU A 68 3.32 3.33 7.62
C LEU A 68 3.61 3.16 6.12
N TYR A 69 3.03 2.14 5.50
CA TYR A 69 3.18 1.91 4.06
C TYR A 69 1.84 1.56 3.41
N ARG A 70 1.80 1.69 2.09
CA ARG A 70 0.70 1.28 1.22
C ARG A 70 1.12 0.06 0.40
N ASP A 71 0.26 -0.95 0.34
CA ASP A 71 0.45 -2.15 -0.48
C ASP A 71 -0.03 -1.95 -1.92
N SER A 72 0.23 -2.92 -2.81
CA SER A 72 -0.18 -2.83 -4.22
C SER A 72 -1.70 -2.81 -4.44
N ALA A 73 -2.48 -3.19 -3.43
CA ALA A 73 -3.94 -3.12 -3.42
C ALA A 73 -4.48 -1.78 -2.86
N GLY A 74 -3.59 -0.84 -2.53
CA GLY A 74 -3.93 0.49 -2.00
C GLY A 74 -4.22 0.53 -0.50
N ARG A 75 -4.01 -0.55 0.26
CA ARG A 75 -4.31 -0.62 1.70
C ARG A 75 -3.15 -0.08 2.53
N LEU A 76 -3.49 0.58 3.63
CA LEU A 76 -2.52 1.07 4.61
C LEU A 76 -2.15 -0.04 5.59
N HIS A 77 -0.87 -0.07 5.96
CA HIS A 77 -0.30 -1.01 6.91
C HIS A 77 0.62 -0.27 7.89
N ARG A 78 0.55 -0.61 9.18
CA ARG A 78 1.45 -0.10 10.22
C ARG A 78 2.33 -1.22 10.73
N LEU A 79 3.58 -1.21 10.31
CA LEU A 79 4.52 -2.29 10.60
C LEU A 79 5.57 -1.85 11.61
N GLN A 80 5.66 -2.53 12.75
CA GLN A 80 6.75 -2.39 13.69
C GLN A 80 7.89 -3.34 13.33
N TYR A 81 9.07 -2.79 13.15
CA TYR A 81 10.30 -3.54 12.91
C TYR A 81 11.41 -3.03 13.84
N ARG A 82 12.56 -3.71 13.81
CA ARG A 82 13.73 -3.34 14.62
C ARG A 82 14.78 -2.70 13.72
N GLY A 83 15.24 -1.51 14.08
CA GLY A 83 16.28 -0.76 13.36
C GLY A 83 17.42 -0.32 14.27
N LEU A 84 18.53 0.13 13.68
CA LEU A 84 19.66 0.68 14.42
C LEU A 84 19.37 2.13 14.80
N GLY A 85 19.54 2.47 16.07
CA GLY A 85 19.41 3.84 16.57
C GLY A 85 20.52 4.76 16.05
N ALA A 86 20.19 6.04 15.91
CA ALA A 86 21.09 7.03 15.32
C ALA A 86 22.32 7.31 16.19
N GLY A 87 22.28 6.96 17.48
CA GLY A 87 23.39 7.10 18.40
C GLY A 87 24.63 6.26 18.05
N CYS A 88 24.49 5.24 17.19
CA CYS A 88 25.62 4.40 16.77
C CYS A 88 26.33 4.92 15.50
N SER A 89 25.86 6.01 14.89
CA SER A 89 26.43 6.56 13.64
C SER A 89 27.70 7.40 13.84
N ARG A 90 28.12 7.62 15.09
CA ARG A 90 29.24 8.49 15.49
C ARG A 90 30.35 7.76 16.27
N HIS A 91 30.56 6.46 16.04
CA HIS A 91 31.64 5.70 16.67
C HIS A 91 32.55 5.07 15.63
#